data_AF-K1S6N2-F1
#
_entry.id   AF-K1S6N2-F1
#
_cell.length_a   1.000
_cell.length_b   1.000
_cell.length_c   1.000
_cell.angle_alpha   90.00
_cell.angle_beta   90.00
_cell.angle_gamma   90.00
#
_symmetry.space_group_name_H-M   'P 1'
#
loop_
_entity.id
_entity.type
_entity.pdbx_description
1 polymer ?
#
loop_
_entity_poly.entity_id
_entity_poly.type
_entity_poly.pdbx_seq_one_letter_code
_entity_poly.pdbx_strand_id
1 'polypeptide(L)'
;MLKPQTKKSFTTYIMVTLAFVIMMILSSTGNVSSQIDGLLVPLCVYSILAVSLNLTVGILGELSLGQAGFMCVGAYASALFSLATKETILVEWVRFPLAILVGGIFAAIFG
;
A
#
# COMPACT_ATOMS: atom_id res chain seq x y z
N MET A 1 0.51 -16.05 -35.44
CA MET A 1 -0.90 -15.75 -35.10
C MET A 1 -1.01 -15.58 -33.57
N LEU A 2 -0.89 -14.35 -33.05
CA LEU A 2 -1.00 -14.08 -31.61
C LEU A 2 -2.47 -13.75 -31.25
N LYS A 3 -3.01 -14.44 -30.25
CA LYS A 3 -4.38 -14.29 -29.77
C LYS A 3 -4.64 -12.85 -29.27
N PRO A 4 -5.83 -12.27 -29.51
CA PRO A 4 -6.18 -10.89 -29.13
C PRO A 4 -6.22 -10.63 -27.61
N GLN A 5 -6.10 -11.67 -26.78
CA GLN A 5 -6.12 -11.59 -25.32
C GLN A 5 -4.84 -10.96 -24.72
N THR A 6 -3.67 -11.18 -25.32
CA THR A 6 -2.39 -10.71 -24.76
C THR A 6 -2.21 -9.18 -24.87
N LYS A 7 -2.80 -8.55 -25.89
CA LYS A 7 -2.68 -7.09 -26.07
C LYS A 7 -3.45 -6.30 -25.00
N LYS A 8 -4.60 -6.80 -24.52
CA LYS A 8 -5.39 -6.11 -23.49
C LYS A 8 -4.71 -6.12 -22.11
N SER A 9 -4.18 -7.25 -21.66
CA SER A 9 -3.43 -7.32 -20.39
C SER A 9 -2.19 -6.42 -20.42
N PHE A 10 -1.49 -6.36 -21.54
CA PHE A 10 -0.31 -5.49 -21.68
C PHE A 10 -0.68 -4.01 -21.62
N THR A 11 -1.78 -3.61 -22.26
CA THR A 11 -2.31 -2.23 -22.17
C THR A 11 -2.73 -1.87 -20.74
N THR A 12 -3.38 -2.77 -19.99
CA THR A 12 -3.74 -2.52 -18.59
C THR A 12 -2.51 -2.35 -17.70
N TYR A 13 -1.48 -3.20 -17.88
CA TYR A 13 -0.22 -3.06 -17.14
C TYR A 13 0.48 -1.73 -17.43
N ILE A 14 0.53 -1.32 -18.70
CA ILE A 14 1.11 -0.03 -19.11
C ILE A 14 0.32 1.13 -18.48
N MET A 15 -1.01 1.06 -18.48
CA MET A 15 -1.88 2.09 -17.92
C MET A 15 -1.67 2.24 -16.40
N VAL A 16 -1.59 1.14 -15.65
CA VAL A 16 -1.33 1.16 -14.19
C VAL A 16 0.08 1.69 -13.90
N THR A 17 1.07 1.29 -14.70
CA THR A 17 2.46 1.76 -14.55
C THR A 17 2.57 3.26 -14.81
N LEU A 18 1.92 3.76 -15.87
CA LEU A 18 1.85 5.20 -16.17
C LEU A 18 1.17 5.98 -15.04
N ALA A 19 0.06 5.49 -14.52
CA ALA A 19 -0.63 6.13 -13.39
C ALA A 19 0.26 6.23 -12.15
N PHE A 20 1.04 5.17 -11.85
CA PHE A 20 2.00 5.17 -10.74
C PHE A 20 3.11 6.21 -10.95
N VAL A 21 3.68 6.29 -12.16
CA VAL A 21 4.73 7.25 -12.50
C VAL A 21 4.22 8.69 -12.42
N ILE A 22 3.01 8.97 -12.92
CA ILE A 22 2.39 10.31 -12.83
C ILE A 22 2.19 10.72 -11.36
N MET A 23 1.72 9.80 -10.53
CA MET A 23 1.53 10.04 -9.10
C MET A 23 2.85 10.31 -8.38
N MET A 24 3.92 9.59 -8.77
CA MET A 24 5.27 9.79 -8.23
C MET A 24 5.87 11.15 -8.63
N ILE A 25 5.64 11.59 -9.86
CA ILE A 25 6.08 12.91 -10.35
C ILE A 25 5.30 14.02 -9.65
N LEU A 26 3.99 13.86 -9.44
CA LEU A 26 3.18 14.83 -8.70
C LEU A 26 3.63 14.96 -7.24
N SER A 27 3.94 13.85 -6.57
CA SER A 27 4.50 13.87 -5.20
C SER A 27 5.89 14.52 -5.17
N SER A 28 6.73 14.30 -6.19
CA SER A 28 8.05 14.93 -6.31
C SER A 28 8.03 16.43 -6.68
N THR A 29 6.91 16.95 -7.21
CA THR A 29 6.81 18.35 -7.67
C THR A 29 6.41 19.32 -6.55
N GLY A 30 6.19 18.84 -5.33
CA GLY A 30 6.04 19.68 -4.13
C GLY A 30 4.76 20.51 -4.05
N ASN A 31 3.82 20.33 -4.99
CA ASN A 31 2.51 21.00 -5.00
C ASN A 31 1.43 20.20 -4.23
N VAL A 32 1.87 19.24 -3.43
CA VAL A 32 1.05 18.34 -2.64
C VAL A 32 1.25 18.71 -1.17
N SER A 33 0.22 19.30 -0.56
CA SER A 33 0.23 19.61 0.87
C SER A 33 0.49 18.32 1.65
N SER A 34 1.37 18.37 2.65
CA SER A 34 1.85 17.23 3.46
C SER A 34 0.76 16.29 3.98
N GLN A 35 -0.48 16.77 4.08
CA GLN A 35 -1.68 15.96 4.34
C GLN A 35 -1.96 14.92 3.25
N ILE A 36 -1.90 15.28 1.97
CA ILE A 36 -2.25 14.37 0.87
C ILE A 36 -1.19 13.28 0.69
N ASP A 37 0.10 13.57 0.90
CA ASP A 37 1.17 12.55 0.86
C ASP A 37 1.03 11.52 1.99
N GLY A 38 0.61 11.93 3.19
CA GLY A 38 0.36 11.01 4.31
C GLY A 38 -0.92 10.18 4.17
N LEU A 39 -1.92 10.70 3.45
CA LEU A 39 -3.18 10.02 3.15
C LEU A 39 -3.10 9.12 1.91
N LEU A 40 -2.10 9.31 1.05
CA LEU A 40 -1.93 8.56 -0.19
C LEU A 40 -1.79 7.04 0.05
N VAL A 41 -0.95 6.64 1.00
CA VAL A 41 -0.74 5.23 1.34
C VAL A 41 -2.00 4.59 1.97
N PRO A 42 -2.62 5.19 3.00
CA PRO A 42 -3.91 4.70 3.53
C PRO A 42 -5.02 4.62 2.49
N LEU A 43 -5.13 5.59 1.58
CA LEU A 43 -6.17 5.59 0.54
C LEU A 43 -6.00 4.42 -0.44
N CYS A 44 -4.77 4.12 -0.88
CA CYS A 44 -4.50 2.95 -1.70
C CYS A 44 -4.88 1.66 -0.98
N VAL A 45 -4.51 1.53 0.30
CA VAL A 45 -4.85 0.34 1.09
C VAL A 45 -6.36 0.21 1.28
N TYR A 46 -7.08 1.29 1.61
CA TYR A 46 -8.55 1.26 1.73
C TYR A 46 -9.26 0.92 0.43
N SER A 47 -8.72 1.34 -0.73
CA SER A 47 -9.25 0.95 -2.03
C SER A 47 -9.09 -0.56 -2.27
N ILE A 48 -7.91 -1.12 -2.00
CA ILE A 48 -7.64 -2.56 -2.11
C ILE A 48 -8.53 -3.35 -1.14
N LEU A 49 -8.73 -2.84 0.08
CA LEU A 49 -9.61 -3.44 1.09
C LEU A 49 -11.06 -3.47 0.64
N ALA A 50 -11.59 -2.36 0.11
CA ALA A 50 -12.96 -2.29 -0.38
C ALA A 50 -13.21 -3.29 -1.52
N VAL A 51 -12.26 -3.44 -2.45
CA VAL A 51 -12.34 -4.43 -3.52
C VAL A 51 -12.23 -5.86 -2.98
N SER A 52 -11.33 -6.11 -2.03
CA SER A 52 -11.14 -7.43 -1.40
C SER A 52 -12.38 -7.88 -0.62
N LEU A 53 -13.02 -6.96 0.12
CA LEU A 53 -14.30 -7.16 0.80
C LEU A 53 -15.43 -7.45 -0.17
N ASN A 54 -15.52 -6.69 -1.26
CA ASN A 54 -16.52 -6.93 -2.29
C ASN A 54 -16.36 -8.31 -2.95
N LEU A 55 -15.13 -8.85 -3.00
CA LEU A 55 -14.84 -10.19 -3.50
C LEU A 55 -15.14 -11.30 -2.47
N THR A 56 -14.78 -11.13 -1.20
CA THR A 56 -15.04 -12.14 -0.15
C THR A 56 -16.53 -12.23 0.19
N VAL A 57 -17.18 -11.09 0.40
CA VAL A 57 -18.63 -11.01 0.65
C VAL A 57 -19.43 -11.39 -0.60
N GLY A 58 -18.97 -10.99 -1.78
CA GLY A 58 -19.67 -11.20 -3.04
C GLY A 58 -19.58 -12.62 -3.61
N ILE A 59 -18.51 -13.37 -3.34
CA ILE A 59 -18.27 -14.70 -3.95
C ILE A 59 -18.32 -15.84 -2.92
N LEU A 60 -17.77 -15.66 -1.72
CA LEU A 60 -17.62 -16.75 -0.74
C LEU A 60 -18.67 -16.71 0.38
N GLY A 61 -19.30 -15.55 0.63
CA GLY A 61 -20.31 -15.39 1.68
C GLY A 61 -19.78 -15.48 3.12
N GLU A 62 -18.50 -15.81 3.33
CA GLU A 62 -17.81 -15.73 4.62
C GLU A 62 -17.00 -14.43 4.73
N LEU A 63 -17.28 -13.65 5.79
CA LEU A 63 -16.61 -12.40 6.12
C LEU A 63 -15.30 -12.67 6.88
N SER A 64 -14.18 -12.81 6.18
CA SER A 64 -12.85 -12.77 6.79
C SER A 64 -12.23 -11.37 6.65
N LEU A 65 -12.70 -10.44 7.49
CA LEU A 65 -12.23 -9.05 7.57
C LEU A 65 -10.89 -8.89 8.31
N GLY A 66 -10.54 -9.88 9.14
CA GLY A 66 -9.39 -9.83 10.05
C GLY A 66 -8.05 -9.68 9.34
N GLN A 67 -7.76 -10.53 8.33
CA GLN A 67 -6.47 -10.45 7.59
C GLN A 67 -6.23 -9.08 6.96
N ALA A 68 -7.29 -8.48 6.44
CA ALA A 68 -7.30 -7.16 5.85
C ALA A 68 -7.01 -6.07 6.90
N GLY A 69 -7.60 -6.22 8.09
CA GLY A 69 -7.35 -5.35 9.24
C GLY A 69 -5.91 -5.44 9.76
N PHE A 70 -5.37 -6.65 9.92
CA PHE A 70 -4.01 -6.86 10.46
C PHE A 70 -2.92 -6.35 9.51
N MET A 71 -3.15 -6.45 8.19
CA MET A 71 -2.29 -5.83 7.18
C MET A 71 -2.21 -4.30 7.35
N CYS A 72 -3.36 -3.64 7.52
CA CYS A 72 -3.43 -2.19 7.73
C CYS A 72 -2.71 -1.75 9.00
N VAL A 73 -2.93 -2.45 10.12
CA VAL A 73 -2.33 -2.14 11.41
C VAL A 73 -0.80 -2.25 11.34
N GLY A 74 -0.28 -3.33 10.73
CA GLY A 74 1.17 -3.50 10.55
C GLY A 74 1.81 -2.47 9.62
N ALA A 75 1.14 -2.14 8.50
CA ALA A 75 1.62 -1.13 7.56
C ALA A 75 1.65 0.27 8.19
N TYR A 76 0.61 0.62 8.96
CA TYR A 76 0.53 1.90 9.66
C TYR A 76 1.58 2.01 10.78
N ALA A 77 1.77 0.96 11.59
CA ALA A 77 2.81 0.90 12.61
C ALA A 77 4.22 1.03 11.99
N SER A 78 4.48 0.35 10.86
CA SER A 78 5.74 0.48 10.11
C SER A 78 5.96 1.91 9.62
N ALA A 79 4.92 2.53 9.06
CA ALA A 79 5.00 3.90 8.54
C ALA A 79 5.25 4.91 9.65
N LEU A 80 4.54 4.81 10.77
CA LEU A 80 4.77 5.64 11.95
C LEU A 80 6.18 5.48 12.50
N PHE A 81 6.69 4.24 12.60
CA PHE A 81 8.06 4.00 13.02
C PHE A 81 9.07 4.62 12.05
N SER A 82 8.83 4.55 10.74
CA SER A 82 9.69 5.14 9.71
C SER A 82 9.70 6.67 9.75
N LEU A 83 8.56 7.31 10.08
CA LEU A 83 8.48 8.75 10.33
C LEU A 83 9.20 9.15 11.63
N ALA A 84 8.94 8.45 12.74
CA ALA A 84 9.55 8.75 14.04
C ALA A 84 11.07 8.55 14.03
N THR A 85 11.55 7.59 13.25
CA THR A 85 12.98 7.23 13.14
C THR A 85 13.69 8.01 12.03
N LYS A 86 12.99 8.91 11.32
CA LYS A 86 13.54 9.74 10.23
C LYS A 86 14.66 10.67 10.69
N GLU A 87 14.60 11.17 11.92
CA GLU A 87 15.63 12.08 12.46
C GLU A 87 16.78 11.36 13.17
N THR A 88 16.57 10.12 13.63
CA THR A 88 17.55 9.39 14.46
C THR A 88 18.37 8.37 13.67
N ILE A 89 17.84 7.80 12.58
CA ILE A 89 18.55 6.86 11.71
C ILE A 89 18.57 7.40 10.27
N LEU A 90 19.70 7.98 9.88
CA LEU A 90 19.92 8.56 8.55
C LEU A 90 20.13 7.51 7.44
N VAL A 91 20.35 6.24 7.80
CA VAL A 91 20.57 5.14 6.84
C VAL A 91 19.24 4.48 6.48
N GLU A 92 18.67 4.86 5.33
CA GLU A 92 17.37 4.35 4.87
C GLU A 92 17.32 2.82 4.73
N TRP A 93 18.42 2.22 4.30
CA TRP A 93 18.56 0.77 4.12
C TRP A 93 18.43 -0.04 5.42
N VAL A 94 18.75 0.56 6.57
CA VAL A 94 18.60 -0.08 7.88
C VAL A 94 17.24 0.24 8.48
N ARG A 95 16.74 1.46 8.27
CA ARG A 95 15.43 1.91 8.78
C ARG A 95 14.27 1.10 8.19
N PHE A 96 14.30 0.76 6.90
CA PHE A 96 13.22 0.05 6.21
C PHE A 96 12.97 -1.38 6.73
N PRO A 97 13.97 -2.28 6.83
CA PRO A 97 13.76 -3.61 7.40
C PRO A 97 13.38 -3.56 8.90
N LEU A 98 13.91 -2.59 9.65
CA LEU A 98 13.52 -2.39 11.05
C LEU A 98 12.06 -1.96 11.19
N ALA A 99 11.61 -1.03 10.34
CA ALA A 99 10.22 -0.59 10.30
C ALA A 99 9.27 -1.75 9.97
N ILE A 100 9.64 -2.60 9.01
CA ILE A 100 8.88 -3.81 8.65
C ILE A 100 8.85 -4.81 9.81
N LEU A 101 9.97 -5.01 10.51
CA LEU A 101 10.02 -5.90 11.68
C LEU A 101 9.11 -5.40 12.80
N VAL A 102 9.18 -4.11 13.12
CA VAL A 102 8.32 -3.49 14.14
C VAL A 102 6.85 -3.60 13.72
N GLY A 103 6.50 -3.22 12.50
CA GLY A 103 5.13 -3.36 12.03
C GLY A 103 4.64 -4.79 11.94
N GLY A 104 5.52 -5.75 11.62
CA GLY A 104 5.23 -7.18 11.65
C GLY A 104 4.96 -7.71 13.06
N ILE A 105 5.73 -7.26 14.06
CA ILE A 105 5.49 -7.58 15.48
C ILE A 105 4.16 -6.99 15.92
N PHE A 106 3.86 -5.73 15.59
CA PHE A 106 2.57 -5.12 15.89
C PHE A 106 1.40 -5.84 15.19
N ALA A 107 1.55 -6.24 13.93
CA ALA A 107 0.54 -7.04 13.24
C ALA A 107 0.33 -8.42 13.90
N ALA A 108 1.40 -9.06 14.38
CA ALA A 108 1.33 -10.37 15.04
C ALA A 108 0.75 -10.32 16.46
N ILE A 109 0.82 -9.17 17.14
CA ILE A 109 0.21 -9.00 18.48
C ILE A 109 -1.30 -8.79 18.36
N PHE A 110 -1.72 -8.03 17.35
CA PHE A 110 -3.13 -7.65 17.16
C PHE A 110 -3.90 -8.59 16.23
N GLY A 111 -3.21 -9.51 15.55
CA GLY A 111 -3.76 -10.35 14.47
C GLY A 111 -3.67 -11.85 14.63
#